data_AF-A0A449BDX2-F1
#
_entry.id   AF-A0A449BDX2-F1
#
_cell.length_a   1.000
_cell.length_b   1.000
_cell.length_c   1.000
_cell.angle_alpha   90.00
_cell.angle_beta   90.00
_cell.angle_gamma   90.00
#
_symmetry.space_group_name_H-M   'P 1'
#
loop_
_entity.id
_entity.type
_entity.pdbx_description
1 polymer ?
#
loop_
_entity_poly.entity_id
_entity_poly.type
_entity_poly.pdbx_seq_one_letter_code
_entity_poly.pdbx_strand_id
1 'polypeptide(L)'
;MKRRYDLKLFYDMVINEIDNAELETDFPFYFYQAFDKGEKLVSQTLVTEIKKFDETWIKTVESYFPSIDKITKNLKSNLKYEEEIRIIEKAKKTGSKSIQHLAANTHLIKEVKPNIIPKKILVDNSEIDYAIYENRFVMTLIERLSDFVYQRLNIIKQNIEASQTVKMNIDSKFMFGDEEYKINLDLNKTEKVSKKSEMEANLQLYKRVEYLYRQITNLKKGQFMSILKNAKKVTAPILKTQIILKNTDYRNAYNLWIFLDQYSSLGFELETKTSNKKFTQSYKKHLTQNVLLLFATTLFHEKQTLNSDYTKGNRRKFKSYLTKVSNLDVVKDPRSFSNEHQEMNEYYLNQMKIIFKTQIDKYSSEGKNKRISLKNAINDTLKIVNSIYSSYLGINSENEVFDQLIKPDRKKVMLDESMEKYKLVKALREAKEKDLRETYELELRWQKIVEEKSNDLHLENLELSKKKITKKLEKEVNDFKKYKEKRIDQTKKIKEQAIRKHKDELKDFEEKLKFKYQKQQEKIKKVEQEKLLKIKEKLKKEKMKLKLQEQKKLAKEKDKQATINERKKMKLEEKYNPKG
;
A
#
# COMPACT_ATOMS: atom_id res chain seq x y z
N MET A 1 -27.14 -42.75 36.07
CA MET A 1 -25.79 -43.33 36.24
C MET A 1 -25.08 -43.30 34.90
N LYS A 2 -23.97 -42.55 34.75
CA LYS A 2 -23.14 -42.64 33.53
C LYS A 2 -22.52 -44.05 33.53
N ARG A 3 -22.80 -44.86 32.50
CA ARG A 3 -22.16 -46.18 32.31
C ARG A 3 -20.64 -45.95 32.40
N ARG A 4 -20.00 -46.39 33.48
CA ARG A 4 -18.54 -46.46 33.53
C ARG A 4 -18.16 -47.49 32.47
N TYR A 5 -17.25 -47.14 31.56
CA TYR A 5 -16.75 -48.07 30.55
C TYR A 5 -16.34 -49.38 31.24
N ASP A 6 -16.84 -50.52 30.75
CA ASP A 6 -16.55 -51.87 31.25
C ASP A 6 -15.12 -52.31 30.87
N LEU A 7 -14.14 -51.41 31.05
CA LEU A 7 -12.74 -51.59 30.66
C LEU A 7 -12.14 -52.84 31.32
N LYS A 8 -12.46 -53.07 32.60
CA LYS A 8 -11.94 -54.23 33.32
C LYS A 8 -12.47 -55.53 32.73
N LEU A 9 -13.77 -55.62 32.47
CA LEU A 9 -14.39 -56.81 31.90
C LEU A 9 -13.88 -57.07 30.47
N PHE A 10 -13.78 -56.03 29.64
CA PHE A 10 -13.19 -56.15 28.30
C PHE A 10 -11.73 -56.60 28.35
N TYR A 11 -10.93 -56.00 29.24
CA TYR A 11 -9.52 -56.35 29.41
C TYR A 11 -9.34 -57.81 29.85
N ASP A 12 -10.11 -58.25 30.86
CA ASP A 12 -10.02 -59.60 31.37
C ASP A 12 -10.47 -60.63 30.31
N MET A 13 -11.53 -60.33 29.53
CA MET A 13 -11.96 -61.20 28.42
C MET A 13 -10.89 -61.31 27.32
N VAL A 14 -10.33 -60.18 26.86
CA VAL A 14 -9.33 -60.18 25.78
C VAL A 14 -8.06 -60.90 26.19
N ILE A 15 -7.57 -60.69 27.42
CA ILE A 15 -6.36 -61.36 27.89
C ILE A 15 -6.57 -62.87 28.00
N ASN A 16 -7.73 -63.33 28.48
CA ASN A 16 -8.03 -64.76 28.57
C ASN A 16 -8.06 -65.42 27.18
N GLU A 17 -8.66 -64.78 26.18
CA GLU A 17 -8.68 -65.30 24.81
C GLU A 17 -7.29 -65.33 24.18
N ILE A 18 -6.45 -64.31 24.42
CA ILE A 18 -5.06 -64.30 23.95
C ILE A 18 -4.26 -65.41 24.62
N ASP A 19 -4.40 -65.60 25.93
CA ASP A 19 -3.72 -66.66 26.66
C ASP A 19 -4.12 -68.06 26.15
N ASN A 20 -5.40 -68.27 25.81
CA ASN A 20 -5.85 -69.52 25.19
C ASN A 20 -5.22 -69.72 23.79
N ALA A 21 -5.23 -68.67 22.96
CA ALA A 21 -4.64 -68.73 21.61
C ALA A 21 -3.11 -68.97 21.63
N GLU A 22 -2.41 -68.50 22.65
CA GLU A 22 -0.99 -68.76 22.87
C GLU A 22 -0.68 -70.21 23.19
N LEU A 23 -1.60 -70.92 23.85
CA LEU A 23 -1.45 -72.34 24.16
C LEU A 23 -1.79 -73.24 22.98
N GLU A 24 -2.70 -72.80 22.11
CA GLU A 24 -3.15 -73.58 20.95
C GLU A 24 -2.20 -73.48 19.74
N THR A 25 -1.31 -72.49 19.69
CA THR A 25 -0.49 -72.22 18.50
C THR A 25 1.01 -72.11 18.79
N ASP A 26 1.84 -72.58 17.85
CA ASP A 26 3.31 -72.53 17.98
C ASP A 26 3.90 -71.15 17.63
N PHE A 27 3.16 -70.32 16.89
CA PHE A 27 3.66 -69.04 16.37
C PHE A 27 4.11 -68.06 17.48
N PRO A 28 3.35 -67.86 18.58
CA PRO A 28 3.77 -67.02 19.70
C PRO A 28 5.11 -67.44 20.31
N PHE A 29 5.40 -68.74 20.39
CA PHE A 29 6.67 -69.24 20.94
C PHE A 29 7.88 -68.72 20.15
N TYR A 30 7.83 -68.82 18.82
CA TYR A 30 8.90 -68.31 17.95
C TYR A 30 9.01 -66.78 18.02
N PHE A 31 7.88 -66.08 18.11
CA PHE A 31 7.88 -64.62 18.29
C PHE A 31 8.56 -64.22 19.60
N TYR A 32 8.19 -64.84 20.73
CA TYR A 32 8.78 -64.50 22.02
C TYR A 32 10.29 -64.76 22.03
N GLN A 33 10.75 -65.85 21.43
CA GLN A 33 12.18 -66.16 21.32
C GLN A 33 12.94 -65.09 20.51
N ALA A 34 12.35 -64.60 19.41
CA ALA A 34 12.93 -63.54 18.60
C ALA A 34 12.89 -62.17 19.31
N PHE A 35 11.74 -61.84 19.91
CA PHE A 35 11.51 -60.57 20.60
C PHE A 35 12.40 -60.41 21.83
N ASP A 36 12.64 -61.48 22.60
CA ASP A 36 13.51 -61.44 23.77
C ASP A 36 15.00 -61.39 23.42
N LYS A 37 15.40 -61.84 22.23
CA LYS A 37 16.78 -61.70 21.72
C LYS A 37 17.08 -60.29 21.18
N GLY A 38 16.05 -59.53 20.82
CA GLY A 38 16.18 -58.18 20.28
C GLY A 38 16.39 -57.09 21.34
N GLU A 39 16.56 -55.85 20.85
CA GLU A 39 16.62 -54.67 21.69
C GLU A 39 15.20 -54.20 22.04
N LYS A 40 14.92 -54.01 23.33
CA LYS A 40 13.62 -53.52 23.82
C LYS A 40 13.77 -52.39 24.82
N LEU A 41 13.12 -51.27 24.53
CA LEU A 41 13.01 -50.12 25.41
C LEU A 41 11.52 -49.88 25.67
N VAL A 42 11.07 -50.24 26.87
CA VAL A 42 9.70 -49.99 27.33
C VAL A 42 9.76 -48.96 28.45
N SER A 43 9.14 -47.80 28.21
CA SER A 43 9.06 -46.73 29.20
C SER A 43 7.63 -46.23 29.35
N GLN A 44 7.23 -45.98 30.59
CA GLN A 44 5.99 -45.28 30.90
C GLN A 44 6.34 -44.19 31.90
N THR A 45 6.30 -42.96 31.41
CA THR A 45 6.65 -41.78 32.18
C THR A 45 5.41 -40.97 32.48
N LEU A 46 5.29 -40.55 33.74
CA LEU A 46 4.29 -39.64 34.22
C LEU A 46 4.95 -38.28 34.37
N VAL A 47 4.62 -37.35 33.48
CA VAL A 47 5.11 -35.98 33.54
C VAL A 47 3.99 -35.13 34.10
N THR A 48 4.19 -34.62 35.32
CA THR A 48 3.31 -33.59 35.89
C THR A 48 3.98 -32.24 35.67
N GLU A 49 3.29 -31.37 34.93
CA GLU A 49 3.72 -30.01 34.64
C GLU A 49 2.91 -29.04 35.49
N ILE A 50 3.62 -28.32 36.35
CA ILE A 50 3.06 -27.25 37.19
C ILE A 50 3.70 -25.94 36.74
N LYS A 51 2.87 -24.97 36.36
CA LYS A 51 3.31 -23.62 36.05
C LYS A 51 3.24 -22.81 37.34
N LYS A 52 4.39 -22.37 37.84
CA LYS A 52 4.49 -21.53 39.04
C LYS A 52 4.65 -20.08 38.61
N PHE A 53 3.70 -19.24 38.99
CA PHE A 53 3.72 -17.83 38.61
C PHE A 53 4.62 -17.02 39.54
N ASP A 54 5.30 -16.03 38.97
CA ASP A 54 6.07 -15.08 39.77
C ASP A 54 5.14 -14.17 40.58
N GLU A 55 5.44 -14.05 41.88
CA GLU A 55 4.75 -13.19 42.83
C GLU A 55 5.36 -11.80 42.98
N THR A 56 6.58 -11.57 42.47
CA THR A 56 7.32 -10.32 42.69
C THR A 56 6.53 -9.11 42.23
N TRP A 57 5.98 -9.16 41.01
CA TRP A 57 5.18 -8.07 40.45
C TRP A 57 3.89 -7.81 41.24
N ILE A 58 3.28 -8.84 41.82
CA ILE A 58 2.06 -8.69 42.64
C ILE A 58 2.41 -7.88 43.89
N LYS A 59 3.48 -8.27 44.59
CA LYS A 59 3.97 -7.58 45.79
C LYS A 59 4.34 -6.14 45.49
N THR A 60 5.02 -5.89 44.38
CA THR A 60 5.40 -4.53 43.96
C THR A 60 4.17 -3.67 43.68
N VAL A 61 3.19 -4.17 42.92
CA VAL A 61 1.96 -3.41 42.61
C VAL A 61 1.16 -3.14 43.89
N GLU A 62 1.01 -4.12 44.78
CA GLU A 62 0.33 -3.94 46.07
C GLU A 62 1.03 -2.91 46.96
N SER A 63 2.36 -2.86 46.95
CA SER A 63 3.12 -1.89 47.75
C SER A 63 2.92 -0.44 47.29
N TYR A 64 2.74 -0.22 45.99
CA TYR A 64 2.57 1.12 45.41
C TYR A 64 1.11 1.54 45.25
N PHE A 65 0.17 0.60 45.33
CA PHE A 65 -1.28 0.87 45.21
C PHE A 65 -1.80 1.94 46.18
N PRO A 66 -1.45 1.95 47.49
CA PRO A 66 -1.93 2.96 48.43
C PRO A 66 -1.54 4.40 48.04
N SER A 67 -0.35 4.60 47.48
CA SER A 67 0.08 5.91 47.00
C SER A 67 -0.75 6.39 45.82
N ILE A 68 -1.12 5.48 44.90
CA ILE A 68 -2.00 5.81 43.77
C ILE A 68 -3.40 6.17 44.28
N ASP A 69 -3.97 5.34 45.15
CA ASP A 69 -5.29 5.59 45.74
C ASP A 69 -5.35 6.96 46.44
N LYS A 70 -4.33 7.31 47.21
CA LYS A 70 -4.22 8.61 47.88
C LYS A 70 -4.14 9.78 46.90
N ILE A 71 -3.44 9.65 45.77
CA ILE A 71 -3.42 10.67 44.72
C ILE A 71 -4.80 10.80 44.08
N THR A 72 -5.49 9.69 43.79
CA THR A 72 -6.82 9.75 43.16
C THR A 72 -7.88 10.39 44.06
N LYS A 73 -7.73 10.29 45.38
CA LYS A 73 -8.60 10.96 46.36
C LYS A 73 -8.27 12.44 46.51
N ASN A 74 -6.99 12.81 46.45
CA ASN A 74 -6.52 14.18 46.62
C ASN A 74 -6.05 14.78 45.29
N LEU A 75 -7.00 15.17 44.43
CA LEU A 75 -6.67 15.83 43.17
C LEU A 75 -5.95 17.15 43.43
N LYS A 76 -4.76 17.27 42.85
CA LYS A 76 -4.10 18.57 42.72
C LYS A 76 -4.78 19.35 41.60
N SER A 77 -5.06 20.62 41.84
CA SER A 77 -5.53 21.56 40.83
C SER A 77 -4.52 22.66 40.60
N ASN A 78 -4.58 23.25 39.41
CA ASN A 78 -3.89 24.49 39.09
C ASN A 78 -4.92 25.58 38.78
N LEU A 79 -4.59 26.83 39.08
CA LEU A 79 -5.42 27.97 38.70
C LEU A 79 -5.09 28.36 37.26
N LYS A 80 -6.06 28.22 36.36
CA LYS A 80 -5.97 28.68 34.98
C LYS A 80 -6.73 29.99 34.87
N TYR A 81 -6.07 31.02 34.35
CA TYR A 81 -6.71 32.31 34.09
C TYR A 81 -7.12 32.34 32.62
N GLU A 82 -8.41 32.35 32.35
CA GLU A 82 -8.95 32.54 31.00
C GLU A 82 -9.40 34.00 30.84
N GLU A 83 -8.85 34.67 29.82
CA GLU A 83 -9.16 36.06 29.50
C GLU A 83 -10.38 36.07 28.55
N GLU A 84 -11.51 36.63 28.98
CA GLU A 84 -12.75 36.69 28.19
C GLU A 84 -13.24 38.15 28.06
N ILE A 85 -13.61 38.58 26.85
CA ILE A 85 -14.18 39.92 26.62
C ILE A 85 -15.69 39.88 26.89
N ARG A 86 -16.11 40.48 28.01
CA ARG A 86 -17.53 40.56 28.41
C ARG A 86 -18.07 41.98 28.31
N ILE A 87 -19.39 42.10 28.20
CA ILE A 87 -20.07 43.40 28.35
C ILE A 87 -19.77 43.93 29.75
N ILE A 88 -19.49 45.23 29.86
CA ILE A 88 -19.06 45.85 31.12
C ILE A 88 -20.04 45.58 32.27
N GLU A 89 -21.35 45.57 31.98
CA GLU A 89 -22.42 45.32 32.95
C GLU A 89 -22.37 43.91 33.57
N LYS A 90 -21.72 42.95 32.90
CA LYS A 90 -21.55 41.56 33.37
C LYS A 90 -20.16 41.30 33.96
N ALA A 91 -19.26 42.27 33.94
CA ALA A 91 -17.91 42.15 34.46
C ALA A 91 -17.92 42.36 35.98
N LYS A 92 -17.46 41.36 36.75
CA LYS A 92 -17.40 41.43 38.23
C LYS A 92 -16.10 42.04 38.76
N LYS A 93 -14.97 41.75 38.10
CA LYS A 93 -13.63 42.21 38.52
C LYS A 93 -12.78 42.51 37.29
N THR A 94 -12.04 43.61 37.31
CA THR A 94 -11.14 44.02 36.23
C THR A 94 -9.73 44.19 36.78
N GLY A 95 -8.73 43.88 35.97
CA GLY A 95 -7.31 43.99 36.32
C GLY A 95 -6.59 45.08 35.53
N SER A 96 -5.29 45.27 35.76
CA SER A 96 -4.47 46.22 34.99
C SER A 96 -4.41 45.86 33.50
N LYS A 97 -4.33 44.55 33.19
CA LYS A 97 -4.40 44.03 31.82
C LYS A 97 -5.72 44.37 31.12
N SER A 98 -6.84 44.32 31.85
CA SER A 98 -8.15 44.71 31.32
C SER A 98 -8.15 46.16 30.80
N ILE A 99 -7.47 47.05 31.52
CA ILE A 99 -7.32 48.47 31.17
C ILE A 99 -6.39 48.63 29.98
N GLN A 100 -5.25 47.93 29.95
CA GLN A 100 -4.32 47.94 28.81
C GLN A 100 -5.00 47.43 27.53
N HIS A 101 -5.75 46.33 27.63
CA HIS A 101 -6.50 45.78 26.51
C HIS A 101 -7.57 46.75 26.02
N LEU A 102 -8.28 47.44 26.93
CA LEU A 102 -9.27 48.45 26.55
C LEU A 102 -8.64 49.66 25.85
N ALA A 103 -7.50 50.14 26.34
CA ALA A 103 -6.77 51.26 25.74
C ALA A 103 -6.26 50.92 24.33
N ALA A 104 -5.83 49.68 24.11
CA ALA A 104 -5.42 49.21 22.78
C ALA A 104 -6.60 49.00 21.82
N ASN A 105 -7.81 48.78 22.33
CA ASN A 105 -8.99 48.39 21.54
C ASN A 105 -10.12 49.42 21.68
N THR A 106 -9.93 50.59 21.05
CA THR A 106 -10.86 51.73 21.10
C THR A 106 -12.28 51.38 20.61
N HIS A 107 -12.44 50.39 19.73
CA HIS A 107 -13.73 49.89 19.26
C HIS A 107 -14.59 49.23 20.35
N LEU A 108 -14.00 48.91 21.52
CA LEU A 108 -14.72 48.38 22.68
C LEU A 108 -15.22 49.49 23.61
N ILE A 109 -15.01 50.77 23.27
CA ILE A 109 -15.45 51.94 24.05
C ILE A 109 -16.83 52.38 23.54
N LYS A 110 -17.76 52.63 24.46
CA LYS A 110 -19.12 53.11 24.13
C LYS A 110 -19.14 54.63 24.05
N GLU A 111 -18.65 55.29 25.11
CA GLU A 111 -18.69 56.74 25.25
C GLU A 111 -17.40 57.24 25.92
N VAL A 112 -17.03 58.47 25.56
CA VAL A 112 -15.86 59.17 26.08
C VAL A 112 -16.33 60.55 26.51
N LYS A 113 -16.56 60.79 27.81
CA LYS A 113 -16.74 62.14 28.44
C LYS A 113 -16.99 62.04 29.95
N PRO A 114 -16.43 62.94 30.76
CA PRO A 114 -14.99 63.03 31.07
C PRO A 114 -14.33 61.70 31.46
N ASN A 115 -15.11 60.64 31.76
CA ASN A 115 -14.63 59.28 31.97
C ASN A 115 -14.88 58.39 30.73
N ILE A 116 -14.02 57.39 30.53
CA ILE A 116 -14.15 56.41 29.44
C ILE A 116 -15.11 55.31 29.89
N ILE A 117 -16.21 55.10 29.16
CA ILE A 117 -17.19 54.05 29.43
C ILE A 117 -17.01 52.93 28.40
N PRO A 118 -16.44 51.77 28.76
CA PRO A 118 -16.33 50.63 27.86
C PRO A 118 -17.69 50.00 27.55
N LYS A 119 -17.91 49.60 26.30
CA LYS A 119 -18.99 48.69 25.88
C LYS A 119 -18.70 47.26 26.32
N LYS A 120 -17.45 46.83 26.17
CA LYS A 120 -16.95 45.51 26.61
C LYS A 120 -15.55 45.65 27.20
N ILE A 121 -15.22 44.78 28.15
CA ILE A 121 -13.93 44.77 28.85
C ILE A 121 -13.40 43.34 28.95
N LEU A 122 -12.08 43.18 28.90
CA LEU A 122 -11.42 41.91 29.13
C LEU A 122 -11.45 41.58 30.62
N VAL A 123 -11.96 40.40 30.97
CA VAL A 123 -12.10 39.91 32.34
C VAL A 123 -11.29 38.63 32.47
N ASP A 124 -10.51 38.54 33.54
CA ASP A 124 -9.75 37.33 33.87
C ASP A 124 -10.63 36.43 34.74
N ASN A 125 -11.11 35.34 34.17
CA ASN A 125 -11.82 34.30 34.92
C ASN A 125 -10.80 33.28 35.41
N SER A 126 -10.73 33.07 36.73
CA SER A 126 -9.94 31.99 37.31
C SER A 126 -10.76 30.71 37.33
N GLU A 127 -10.40 29.74 36.50
CA GLU A 127 -10.95 28.39 36.53
C GLU A 127 -9.96 27.42 37.18
N ILE A 128 -10.49 26.43 37.89
CA ILE A 128 -9.70 25.37 38.51
C ILE A 128 -9.47 24.30 37.45
N ASP A 129 -8.22 24.18 36.97
CA ASP A 129 -7.83 23.15 36.02
C ASP A 129 -7.26 21.93 36.76
N TYR A 130 -7.92 20.78 36.58
CA TYR A 130 -7.49 19.50 37.14
C TYR A 130 -6.59 18.71 36.16
N ALA A 131 -6.49 19.11 34.90
CA ALA A 131 -5.73 18.41 33.85
C ALA A 131 -4.22 18.73 33.86
N ILE A 132 -3.63 18.91 35.05
CA ILE A 132 -2.19 19.10 35.20
C ILE A 132 -1.40 17.88 34.72
N TYR A 133 -0.12 18.09 34.39
CA TYR A 133 0.73 17.03 33.86
C TYR A 133 0.79 15.79 34.77
N GLU A 134 0.92 15.99 36.08
CA GLU A 134 1.05 14.94 37.08
C GLU A 134 -0.22 14.08 37.20
N ASN A 135 -1.38 14.73 37.15
CA ASN A 135 -2.66 14.04 37.16
C ASN A 135 -2.86 13.23 35.87
N ARG A 136 -2.49 13.80 34.71
CA ARG A 136 -2.52 13.08 33.41
C ARG A 136 -1.55 11.90 33.40
N PHE A 137 -0.40 12.04 34.05
CA PHE A 137 0.57 10.96 34.24
C PHE A 137 -0.05 9.82 35.06
N VAL A 138 -0.64 10.11 36.22
CA VAL A 138 -1.27 9.09 37.08
C VAL A 138 -2.50 8.46 36.40
N MET A 139 -3.31 9.24 35.68
CA MET A 139 -4.39 8.74 34.83
C MET A 139 -3.88 7.70 33.83
N THR A 140 -2.81 8.05 33.10
CA THR A 140 -2.21 7.14 32.12
C THR A 140 -1.62 5.90 32.81
N LEU A 141 -0.99 6.05 33.97
CA LEU A 141 -0.46 4.94 34.76
C LEU A 141 -1.57 3.97 35.19
N ILE A 142 -2.72 4.46 35.66
CA ILE A 142 -3.85 3.61 36.08
C ILE A 142 -4.39 2.80 34.89
N GLU A 143 -4.52 3.41 33.71
CA GLU A 143 -4.93 2.68 32.51
C GLU A 143 -3.92 1.58 32.15
N ARG A 144 -2.62 1.92 32.10
CA ARG A 144 -1.55 0.95 31.80
C ARG A 144 -1.51 -0.18 32.82
N LEU A 145 -1.66 0.14 34.10
CA LEU A 145 -1.66 -0.82 35.20
C LEU A 145 -2.88 -1.76 35.10
N SER A 146 -4.06 -1.22 34.79
CA SER A 146 -5.27 -2.02 34.57
C SER A 146 -5.07 -3.04 33.46
N ASP A 147 -4.49 -2.64 32.33
CA ASP A 147 -4.28 -3.52 31.18
C ASP A 147 -3.20 -4.57 31.48
N PHE A 148 -2.12 -4.16 32.16
CA PHE A 148 -1.05 -5.06 32.61
C PHE A 148 -1.55 -6.17 33.54
N VAL A 149 -2.38 -5.82 34.54
CA VAL A 149 -2.92 -6.80 35.50
C VAL A 149 -3.97 -7.68 34.82
N TYR A 150 -4.81 -7.11 33.93
CA TYR A 150 -5.82 -7.88 33.18
C TYR A 150 -5.19 -8.98 32.33
N GLN A 151 -4.14 -8.64 31.56
CA GLN A 151 -3.44 -9.62 30.72
C GLN A 151 -2.88 -10.78 31.55
N ARG A 152 -2.26 -10.48 32.69
CA ARG A 152 -1.69 -11.51 33.58
C ARG A 152 -2.76 -12.33 34.28
N LEU A 153 -3.85 -11.72 34.73
CA LEU A 153 -4.98 -12.44 35.29
C LEU A 153 -5.54 -13.46 34.31
N ASN A 154 -5.67 -13.11 33.03
CA ASN A 154 -6.13 -14.03 31.99
C ASN A 154 -5.13 -15.18 31.77
N ILE A 155 -3.84 -14.90 31.75
CA ILE A 155 -2.79 -15.93 31.60
C ILE A 155 -2.83 -16.90 32.77
N ILE A 156 -2.92 -16.39 34.00
CA ILE A 156 -3.04 -17.21 35.20
C ILE A 156 -4.29 -18.07 35.08
N LYS A 157 -5.45 -17.46 34.79
CA LYS A 157 -6.73 -18.17 34.64
C LYS A 157 -6.66 -19.35 33.66
N GLN A 158 -5.99 -19.18 32.52
CA GLN A 158 -5.84 -20.23 31.51
C GLN A 158 -4.88 -21.35 31.91
N ASN A 159 -3.94 -21.07 32.82
CA ASN A 159 -2.81 -21.93 33.16
C ASN A 159 -2.77 -22.33 34.65
N ILE A 160 -3.86 -22.11 35.40
CA ILE A 160 -4.01 -22.54 36.81
C ILE A 160 -3.98 -24.06 36.92
N GLU A 161 -4.54 -24.76 35.93
CA GLU A 161 -4.65 -26.21 35.92
C GLU A 161 -3.29 -26.85 35.65
N ALA A 162 -2.89 -27.78 36.52
CA ALA A 162 -1.72 -28.62 36.27
C ALA A 162 -2.02 -29.57 35.11
N SER A 163 -1.02 -29.82 34.26
CA SER A 163 -1.14 -30.84 33.21
C SER A 163 -0.41 -32.10 33.67
N GLN A 164 -1.05 -33.24 33.50
CA GLN A 164 -0.43 -34.54 33.69
C GLN A 164 -0.45 -35.28 32.37
N THR A 165 0.73 -35.59 31.86
CA THR A 165 0.90 -36.36 30.65
C THR A 165 1.51 -37.72 31.00
N VAL A 166 0.77 -38.78 30.74
CA VAL A 166 1.30 -40.15 30.73
C VAL A 166 1.81 -40.41 29.32
N LYS A 167 3.13 -40.61 29.18
CA LYS A 167 3.75 -41.04 27.92
C LYS A 167 4.16 -42.48 28.05
N MET A 168 3.63 -43.33 27.19
CA MET A 168 4.03 -44.72 27.06
C MET A 168 4.73 -44.90 25.72
N ASN A 169 5.97 -45.38 25.77
CA ASN A 169 6.78 -45.63 24.59
C ASN A 169 7.30 -47.08 24.66
N ILE A 170 7.11 -47.79 23.56
CA ILE A 170 7.72 -49.10 23.28
C ILE A 170 8.53 -48.93 22.00
N ASP A 171 9.85 -48.95 22.10
CA ASP A 171 10.77 -49.08 20.97
C ASP A 171 11.33 -50.50 21.03
N SER A 172 11.12 -51.28 19.98
CA SER A 172 11.58 -52.67 19.91
C SER A 172 12.14 -52.97 18.55
N LYS A 173 13.32 -53.60 18.53
CA LYS A 173 14.05 -53.95 17.32
C LYS A 173 14.54 -55.39 17.42
N PHE A 174 14.04 -56.26 16.56
CA PHE A 174 14.37 -57.70 16.61
C PHE A 174 14.38 -58.32 15.21
N MET A 175 15.10 -59.43 15.08
CA MET A 175 15.15 -60.24 13.86
C MET A 175 14.17 -61.40 13.99
N PHE A 176 13.35 -61.64 12.97
CA PHE A 176 12.47 -62.80 12.89
C PHE A 176 12.70 -63.50 11.55
N GLY A 177 13.30 -64.69 11.56
CA GLY A 177 13.86 -65.29 10.35
C GLY A 177 15.02 -64.44 9.81
N ASP A 178 14.96 -64.10 8.53
CA ASP A 178 15.98 -63.29 7.84
C ASP A 178 15.61 -61.78 7.76
N GLU A 179 14.51 -61.38 8.38
CA GLU A 179 13.95 -60.03 8.28
C GLU A 179 14.10 -59.25 9.60
N GLU A 180 14.42 -57.95 9.47
CA GLU A 180 14.54 -57.02 10.59
C GLU A 180 13.22 -56.28 10.82
N TYR A 181 12.68 -56.39 12.04
CA TYR A 181 11.45 -55.71 12.43
C TYR A 181 11.75 -54.62 13.46
N LYS A 182 11.20 -53.43 13.21
CA LYS A 182 11.22 -52.31 14.15
C LYS A 182 9.79 -51.88 14.48
N ILE A 183 9.46 -51.89 15.76
CA ILE A 183 8.15 -51.50 16.28
C ILE A 183 8.32 -50.31 17.22
N ASN A 184 7.71 -49.19 16.85
CA ASN A 184 7.63 -47.98 17.67
C ASN A 184 6.16 -47.73 18.02
N LEU A 185 5.80 -47.83 19.29
CA LEU A 185 4.46 -47.53 19.79
C LEU A 185 4.52 -46.37 20.78
N ASP A 186 3.86 -45.27 20.42
CA ASP A 186 3.73 -44.07 21.25
C ASP A 186 2.27 -43.86 21.65
N LEU A 187 1.98 -43.92 22.96
CA LEU A 187 0.68 -43.61 23.52
C LEU A 187 0.81 -42.46 24.52
N ASN A 188 0.17 -41.33 24.18
CA ASN A 188 0.17 -40.12 25.01
C ASN A 188 -1.23 -39.87 25.57
N LYS A 189 -1.37 -39.88 26.89
CA LYS A 189 -2.59 -39.45 27.58
C LYS A 189 -2.31 -38.16 28.33
N THR A 190 -2.89 -37.05 27.88
CA THR A 190 -2.84 -35.77 28.58
C THR A 190 -4.16 -35.55 29.33
N GLU A 191 -4.05 -35.30 30.63
CA GLU A 191 -5.17 -34.99 31.51
C GLU A 191 -4.88 -33.69 32.25
N LYS A 192 -5.90 -32.85 32.40
CA LYS A 192 -5.81 -31.68 33.26
C LYS A 192 -6.14 -32.12 34.68
N VAL A 193 -5.19 -32.00 35.58
CA VAL A 193 -5.33 -32.50 36.94
C VAL A 193 -5.73 -31.38 37.87
N SER A 194 -6.89 -31.54 38.50
CA SER A 194 -7.42 -30.62 39.50
C SER A 194 -7.06 -31.03 40.94
N LYS A 195 -5.84 -31.53 41.19
CA LYS A 195 -5.43 -31.94 42.55
C LYS A 195 -5.24 -30.69 43.42
N LYS A 196 -6.02 -30.61 44.50
CA LYS A 196 -6.10 -29.42 45.37
C LYS A 196 -4.77 -28.98 45.96
N SER A 197 -3.90 -29.88 46.42
CA SER A 197 -2.69 -29.48 47.17
C SER A 197 -1.63 -28.80 46.29
N GLU A 198 -1.49 -29.22 45.03
CA GLU A 198 -0.51 -28.62 44.10
C GLU A 198 -1.04 -27.33 43.45
N MET A 199 -2.37 -27.13 43.42
CA MET A 199 -3.02 -25.92 42.90
C MET A 199 -3.32 -24.87 43.96
N GLU A 200 -3.23 -25.19 45.26
CA GLU A 200 -3.67 -24.29 46.32
C GLU A 200 -2.92 -22.94 46.28
N ALA A 201 -1.61 -22.98 46.07
CA ALA A 201 -0.79 -21.77 45.88
C ALA A 201 -1.23 -20.96 44.66
N ASN A 202 -1.42 -21.61 43.50
CA ASN A 202 -1.87 -20.94 42.27
C ASN A 202 -3.30 -20.37 42.39
N LEU A 203 -4.19 -21.05 43.11
CA LEU A 203 -5.56 -20.59 43.38
C LEU A 203 -5.58 -19.41 44.35
N GLN A 204 -4.75 -19.42 45.40
CA GLN A 204 -4.58 -18.29 46.30
C GLN A 204 -4.00 -17.08 45.57
N LEU A 205 -2.98 -17.30 44.73
CA LEU A 205 -2.39 -16.27 43.89
C LEU A 205 -3.42 -15.70 42.91
N TYR A 206 -4.21 -16.55 42.24
CA TYR A 206 -5.29 -16.11 41.37
C TYR A 206 -6.31 -15.22 42.11
N LYS A 207 -6.78 -15.64 43.29
CA LYS A 207 -7.71 -14.84 44.11
C LYS A 207 -7.11 -13.49 44.51
N ARG A 208 -5.83 -13.47 44.88
CA ARG A 208 -5.10 -12.24 45.22
C ARG A 208 -5.00 -11.28 44.03
N VAL A 209 -4.66 -11.80 42.85
CA VAL A 209 -4.61 -11.02 41.60
C VAL A 209 -6.00 -10.55 41.18
N GLU A 210 -7.04 -11.38 41.35
CA GLU A 210 -8.43 -10.98 41.08
C GLU A 210 -8.87 -9.83 41.99
N TYR A 211 -8.55 -9.90 43.28
CA TYR A 211 -8.80 -8.81 44.22
C TYR A 211 -8.06 -7.53 43.81
N LEU A 212 -6.77 -7.63 43.49
CA LEU A 212 -5.96 -6.50 43.02
C LEU A 212 -6.54 -5.87 41.74
N TYR A 213 -6.97 -6.70 40.79
CA TYR A 213 -7.60 -6.25 39.56
C TYR A 213 -8.93 -5.51 39.81
N ARG A 214 -9.75 -6.00 40.74
CA ARG A 214 -10.98 -5.31 41.15
C ARG A 214 -10.68 -3.94 41.76
N GLN A 215 -9.67 -3.85 42.62
CA GLN A 215 -9.24 -2.59 43.23
C GLN A 215 -8.79 -1.57 42.18
N ILE A 216 -7.97 -1.99 41.20
CA ILE A 216 -7.52 -1.12 40.10
C ILE A 216 -8.67 -0.74 39.17
N THR A 217 -9.59 -1.66 38.90
CA THR A 217 -10.78 -1.39 38.09
C THR A 217 -11.69 -0.36 38.77
N ASN A 218 -11.81 -0.40 40.09
CA ASN A 218 -12.53 0.60 40.87
C ASN A 218 -11.87 1.98 40.76
N LEU A 219 -10.54 2.06 40.82
CA LEU A 219 -9.81 3.31 40.56
C LEU A 219 -10.06 3.85 39.14
N LYS A 220 -10.03 2.98 38.13
CA LYS A 220 -10.30 3.34 36.73
C LYS A 220 -11.72 3.84 36.50
N LYS A 221 -12.70 3.36 37.29
CA LYS A 221 -14.09 3.85 37.26
C LYS A 221 -14.34 5.04 38.20
N GLY A 222 -13.34 5.45 38.97
CA GLY A 222 -13.46 6.50 39.97
C GLY A 222 -13.60 7.91 39.38
N GLN A 223 -13.98 8.86 40.26
CA GLN A 223 -14.19 10.26 39.89
C GLN A 223 -12.94 10.92 39.27
N PHE A 224 -11.75 10.59 39.77
CA PHE A 224 -10.46 11.04 39.21
C PHE A 224 -10.35 10.78 37.71
N MET A 225 -10.68 9.56 37.28
CA MET A 225 -10.59 9.15 35.88
C MET A 225 -11.68 9.82 35.03
N SER A 226 -12.87 10.05 35.60
CA SER A 226 -13.98 10.74 34.94
C SER A 226 -13.62 12.20 34.63
N ILE A 227 -13.04 12.92 35.60
CA ILE A 227 -12.59 14.32 35.43
C ILE A 227 -11.53 14.43 34.32
N LEU A 228 -10.63 13.46 34.23
CA LEU A 228 -9.50 13.47 33.29
C LEU A 228 -9.79 12.76 31.96
N LYS A 229 -11.03 12.30 31.71
CA LYS A 229 -11.38 11.48 30.53
C LYS A 229 -11.02 12.15 29.20
N ASN A 230 -11.14 13.48 29.13
CA ASN A 230 -10.83 14.28 27.95
C ASN A 230 -9.38 14.81 27.92
N ALA A 231 -8.59 14.53 28.96
CA ALA A 231 -7.21 14.99 29.05
C ALA A 231 -6.27 14.13 28.19
N LYS A 232 -5.27 14.78 27.59
CA LYS A 232 -4.27 14.09 26.74
C LYS A 232 -3.40 13.15 27.59
N LYS A 233 -3.28 11.88 27.17
CA LYS A 233 -2.42 10.89 27.80
C LYS A 233 -0.95 11.28 27.74
N VAL A 234 -0.19 10.92 28.77
CA VAL A 234 1.26 11.15 28.84
C VAL A 234 2.00 9.99 28.18
N THR A 235 3.02 10.32 27.39
CA THR A 235 3.87 9.35 26.67
C THR A 235 5.25 9.32 27.28
N ALA A 236 5.91 8.15 27.27
CA ALA A 236 7.28 8.04 27.73
C ALA A 236 8.25 8.83 26.82
N PRO A 237 9.34 9.41 27.35
CA PRO A 237 9.77 9.40 28.76
C PRO A 237 8.96 10.38 29.65
N ILE A 238 8.68 9.97 30.89
CA ILE A 238 7.97 10.83 31.86
C ILE A 238 8.90 11.94 32.35
N LEU A 239 8.50 13.20 32.16
CA LEU A 239 9.16 14.38 32.71
C LEU A 239 9.15 14.33 34.25
N LYS A 240 10.34 14.42 34.86
CA LYS A 240 10.52 14.45 36.32
C LYS A 240 10.25 15.86 36.87
N THR A 241 8.98 16.21 37.00
CA THR A 241 8.60 17.52 37.58
C THR A 241 8.91 17.57 39.07
N GLN A 242 8.98 18.78 39.63
CA GLN A 242 9.25 18.97 41.06
C GLN A 242 8.20 18.28 41.96
N ILE A 243 6.95 18.17 41.50
CA ILE A 243 5.89 17.46 42.21
C ILE A 243 6.19 15.96 42.25
N ILE A 244 6.65 15.37 41.14
CA ILE A 244 7.02 13.95 41.07
C ILE A 244 8.24 13.64 41.94
N LEU A 245 9.22 14.55 41.99
CA LEU A 245 10.44 14.36 42.78
C LEU A 245 10.22 14.53 44.29
N LYS A 246 9.49 15.58 44.70
CA LYS A 246 9.32 15.92 46.12
C LYS A 246 8.20 15.15 46.80
N ASN A 247 7.12 14.81 46.10
CA ASN A 247 6.01 14.09 46.70
C ASN A 247 6.25 12.57 46.64
N THR A 248 6.34 11.93 47.80
CA THR A 248 6.54 10.48 47.94
C THR A 248 5.53 9.66 47.15
N ASP A 249 4.26 10.07 47.12
CA ASP A 249 3.20 9.32 46.44
C ASP A 249 3.40 9.35 44.92
N TYR A 250 3.78 10.50 44.35
CA TYR A 250 4.05 10.63 42.91
C TYR A 250 5.36 9.95 42.51
N ARG A 251 6.37 9.95 43.40
CA ARG A 251 7.61 9.20 43.20
C ARG A 251 7.35 7.70 43.15
N ASN A 252 6.49 7.18 44.04
CA ASN A 252 6.05 5.79 44.04
C ASN A 252 5.31 5.43 42.73
N ALA A 253 4.42 6.31 42.25
CA ALA A 253 3.77 6.14 40.96
C ALA A 253 4.77 6.11 39.79
N TYR A 254 5.81 6.95 39.82
CA TYR A 254 6.88 6.94 38.83
C TYR A 254 7.72 5.65 38.88
N ASN A 255 8.06 5.16 40.07
CA ASN A 255 8.77 3.90 40.23
C ASN A 255 7.93 2.71 39.70
N LEU A 256 6.62 2.71 39.97
CA LEU A 256 5.72 1.73 39.39
C LEU A 256 5.68 1.81 37.87
N TRP A 257 5.68 3.01 37.29
CA TRP A 257 5.75 3.18 35.84
C TRP A 257 7.00 2.51 35.25
N ILE A 258 8.18 2.77 35.81
CA ILE A 258 9.44 2.14 35.38
C ILE A 258 9.36 0.62 35.55
N PHE A 259 8.83 0.15 36.67
CA PHE A 259 8.65 -1.28 36.92
C PHE A 259 7.79 -1.94 35.82
N LEU A 260 6.67 -1.32 35.44
CA LEU A 260 5.81 -1.82 34.36
C LEU A 260 6.52 -1.84 33.00
N ASP A 261 7.40 -0.87 32.72
CA ASP A 261 8.20 -0.81 31.48
C ASP A 261 9.30 -1.89 31.45
N GLN A 262 9.93 -2.18 32.58
CA GLN A 262 11.00 -3.20 32.68
C GLN A 262 10.45 -4.63 32.70
N TYR A 263 9.27 -4.83 33.28
CA TYR A 263 8.72 -6.16 33.55
C TYR A 263 8.02 -6.75 32.32
N SER A 264 8.84 -7.24 31.36
CA SER A 264 8.40 -7.86 30.11
C SER A 264 8.26 -9.39 30.16
N SER A 265 8.74 -10.04 31.22
CA SER A 265 8.64 -11.49 31.33
C SER A 265 7.20 -11.93 31.60
N LEU A 266 6.75 -12.95 30.87
CA LEU A 266 5.48 -13.67 31.09
C LEU A 266 5.59 -14.63 32.29
N GLY A 267 6.45 -14.28 33.28
CA GLY A 267 7.07 -15.11 34.31
C GLY A 267 6.21 -16.21 34.93
N PHE A 268 6.22 -17.38 34.28
CA PHE A 268 5.95 -18.63 34.95
C PHE A 268 7.18 -19.54 34.82
N GLU A 269 7.58 -20.15 35.92
CA GLU A 269 8.55 -21.23 35.94
C GLU A 269 7.80 -22.55 35.73
N LEU A 270 8.29 -23.38 34.81
CA LEU A 270 7.72 -24.70 34.55
C LEU A 270 8.40 -25.71 35.48
N GLU A 271 7.72 -26.11 36.54
CA GLU A 271 8.15 -27.22 37.38
C GLU A 271 7.63 -28.53 36.75
N THR A 272 8.53 -29.29 36.14
CA THR A 272 8.23 -30.62 35.59
C THR A 272 8.67 -31.70 36.58
N LYS A 273 7.71 -32.46 37.11
CA LYS A 273 7.99 -33.67 37.88
C LYS A 273 7.81 -34.89 36.99
N THR A 274 8.89 -35.57 36.66
CA THR A 274 8.86 -36.82 35.89
C THR A 274 8.98 -38.01 36.84
N SER A 275 8.02 -38.93 36.78
CA SER A 275 8.05 -40.18 37.53
C SER A 275 7.91 -41.37 36.58
N ASN A 276 8.80 -42.34 36.71
CA ASN A 276 8.77 -43.55 35.91
C ASN A 276 7.91 -44.61 36.60
N LYS A 277 6.92 -45.15 35.87
CA LYS A 277 6.09 -46.23 36.40
C LYS A 277 6.88 -47.54 36.40
N LYS A 278 6.88 -48.25 37.54
CA LYS A 278 7.42 -49.61 37.63
C LYS A 278 6.47 -50.59 36.93
N PHE A 279 7.02 -51.45 36.07
CA PHE A 279 6.26 -52.46 35.34
C PHE A 279 6.22 -53.78 36.13
N THR A 280 5.02 -54.21 36.55
CA THR A 280 4.78 -55.56 37.07
C THR A 280 4.97 -56.61 35.98
N GLN A 281 5.32 -57.84 36.34
CA GLN A 281 5.54 -58.92 35.37
C GLN A 281 4.32 -59.19 34.47
N SER A 282 3.11 -59.24 35.05
CA SER A 282 1.86 -59.36 34.27
C SER A 282 1.67 -58.18 33.31
N TYR A 283 1.98 -56.95 33.75
CA TYR A 283 1.87 -55.80 32.86
C TYR A 283 2.85 -55.88 31.69
N LYS A 284 4.09 -56.31 31.91
CA LYS A 284 5.06 -56.57 30.81
C LYS A 284 4.56 -57.65 29.86
N LYS A 285 4.07 -58.79 30.39
CA LYS A 285 3.50 -59.88 29.59
C LYS A 285 2.41 -59.34 28.66
N HIS A 286 1.44 -58.62 29.21
CA HIS A 286 0.32 -58.11 28.44
C HIS A 286 0.75 -57.06 27.41
N LEU A 287 1.80 -56.27 27.68
CA LEU A 287 2.36 -55.36 26.66
C LEU A 287 3.02 -56.13 25.53
N THR A 288 3.80 -57.15 25.84
CA THR A 288 4.40 -58.01 24.81
C THR A 288 3.32 -58.73 23.99
N GLN A 289 2.24 -59.19 24.61
CA GLN A 289 1.07 -59.76 23.93
C GLN A 289 0.41 -58.78 22.95
N ASN A 290 0.30 -57.50 23.32
CA ASN A 290 -0.19 -56.48 22.41
C ASN A 290 0.77 -56.26 21.22
N VAL A 291 2.08 -56.32 21.46
CA VAL A 291 3.09 -56.24 20.37
C VAL A 291 3.02 -57.48 19.48
N LEU A 292 2.85 -58.68 20.05
CA LEU A 292 2.62 -59.93 19.32
C LEU A 292 1.40 -59.82 18.41
N LEU A 293 0.28 -59.30 18.91
CA LEU A 293 -0.93 -59.13 18.12
C LEU A 293 -0.73 -58.14 16.97
N LEU A 294 -0.05 -57.00 17.23
CA LEU A 294 0.31 -56.05 16.17
C LEU A 294 1.20 -56.69 15.11
N PHE A 295 2.21 -57.44 15.53
CA PHE A 295 3.11 -58.16 14.64
C PHE A 295 2.39 -59.23 13.81
N ALA A 296 1.58 -60.06 14.46
CA ALA A 296 0.82 -61.14 13.82
C ALA A 296 -0.18 -60.60 12.79
N THR A 297 -0.91 -59.53 13.13
CA THR A 297 -1.85 -58.88 12.21
C THR A 297 -1.13 -58.29 11.00
N THR A 298 0.03 -57.64 11.18
CA THR A 298 0.81 -57.13 10.05
C THR A 298 1.30 -58.25 9.13
N LEU A 299 1.85 -59.34 9.68
CA LEU A 299 2.35 -60.45 8.87
C LEU A 299 1.24 -61.22 8.14
N PHE A 300 0.10 -61.41 8.80
CA PHE A 300 -1.03 -62.11 8.20
C PHE A 300 -1.59 -61.33 7.01
N HIS A 301 -1.78 -60.02 7.17
CA HIS A 301 -2.29 -59.17 6.10
C HIS A 301 -1.25 -58.92 5.00
N GLU A 302 0.04 -58.89 5.30
CA GLU A 302 1.11 -58.83 4.28
C GLU A 302 1.11 -60.09 3.41
N LYS A 303 1.01 -61.28 4.00
CA LYS A 303 0.95 -62.55 3.25
C LYS A 303 -0.33 -62.72 2.44
N GLN A 304 -1.47 -62.17 2.90
CA GLN A 304 -2.73 -62.23 2.16
C GLN A 304 -2.83 -61.19 1.03
N THR A 305 -2.18 -60.02 1.15
CA THR A 305 -2.33 -58.89 0.21
C THR A 305 -1.32 -58.92 -0.93
N LEU A 306 -0.88 -60.11 -1.35
CA LEU A 306 0.18 -60.27 -2.35
C LEU A 306 -0.11 -59.64 -3.73
N ASN A 307 -1.29 -59.06 -4.05
CA ASN A 307 -1.48 -58.36 -5.33
C ASN A 307 -2.59 -57.27 -5.51
N SER A 308 -3.46 -56.90 -4.55
CA SER A 308 -4.63 -56.04 -4.89
C SER A 308 -4.78 -54.67 -4.20
N ASP A 309 -4.30 -54.47 -2.97
CA ASP A 309 -4.80 -53.33 -2.16
C ASP A 309 -3.78 -52.20 -1.93
N TYR A 310 -2.54 -52.35 -2.40
CA TYR A 310 -1.56 -51.28 -2.36
C TYR A 310 -1.83 -50.26 -3.47
N THR A 311 -2.33 -49.07 -3.11
CA THR A 311 -2.41 -47.96 -4.05
C THR A 311 -1.02 -47.66 -4.63
N LYS A 312 -0.91 -47.47 -5.95
CA LYS A 312 0.35 -47.14 -6.62
C LYS A 312 0.89 -45.82 -6.06
N GLY A 313 1.77 -45.90 -5.06
CA GLY A 313 2.43 -44.75 -4.47
C GLY A 313 3.34 -44.07 -5.50
N ASN A 314 3.33 -42.74 -5.51
CA ASN A 314 4.24 -41.95 -6.34
C ASN A 314 5.69 -42.27 -5.96
N ARG A 315 6.46 -42.85 -6.89
CA ARG A 315 7.91 -43.04 -6.75
C ARG A 315 8.60 -41.68 -6.62
N ARG A 316 8.88 -41.24 -5.39
CA ARG A 316 9.73 -40.07 -5.15
C ARG A 316 11.19 -40.50 -5.20
N LYS A 317 11.90 -40.10 -6.27
CA LYS A 317 13.36 -40.21 -6.31
C LYS A 317 13.94 -39.14 -5.39
N PHE A 318 14.35 -39.50 -4.19
CA PHE A 318 15.17 -38.62 -3.36
C PHE A 318 16.58 -38.61 -3.95
N LYS A 319 17.02 -37.48 -4.51
CA LYS A 319 18.46 -37.22 -4.66
C LYS A 319 18.98 -36.96 -3.24
N SER A 320 19.76 -37.88 -2.70
CA SER A 320 20.55 -37.61 -1.50
C SER A 320 21.59 -36.54 -1.87
N TYR A 321 21.29 -35.28 -1.57
CA TYR A 321 22.36 -34.31 -1.44
C TYR A 321 23.08 -34.66 -0.15
N LEU A 322 24.37 -34.93 -0.23
CA LEU A 322 25.23 -34.90 0.95
C LEU A 322 25.06 -33.51 1.57
N THR A 323 24.33 -33.44 2.69
CA THR A 323 24.23 -32.25 3.49
C THR A 323 25.66 -31.82 3.82
N LYS A 324 26.10 -30.67 3.27
CA LYS A 324 27.27 -29.99 3.82
C LYS A 324 26.95 -29.78 5.28
N VAL A 325 27.72 -30.42 6.14
CA VAL A 325 27.62 -30.28 7.59
C VAL A 325 27.66 -28.79 7.90
N SER A 326 26.50 -28.23 8.20
CA SER A 326 26.39 -26.93 8.85
C SER A 326 26.84 -27.18 10.28
N ASN A 327 28.14 -27.01 10.52
CA ASN A 327 28.64 -26.83 11.88
C ASN A 327 27.96 -25.60 12.44
N LEU A 328 26.93 -25.80 13.25
CA LEU A 328 26.36 -24.83 14.17
C LEU A 328 25.56 -25.62 15.21
N ASP A 329 26.29 -26.47 15.94
CA ASP A 329 25.88 -26.80 17.30
C ASP A 329 25.94 -25.52 18.13
N VAL A 330 24.77 -25.15 18.60
CA VAL A 330 24.49 -23.99 19.44
C VAL A 330 25.19 -24.18 20.78
N VAL A 331 26.31 -23.49 20.98
CA VAL A 331 26.80 -23.20 22.33
C VAL A 331 26.13 -21.92 22.80
N LYS A 332 25.17 -22.08 23.73
CA LYS A 332 24.69 -20.99 24.57
C LYS A 332 25.80 -20.58 25.52
N ASP A 333 26.64 -19.63 25.12
CA ASP A 333 27.40 -18.82 26.07
C ASP A 333 27.46 -17.34 25.63
N PRO A 334 27.09 -16.36 26.48
CA PRO A 334 27.02 -14.96 26.10
C PRO A 334 28.37 -14.23 26.05
N ARG A 335 29.51 -14.92 26.11
CA ARG A 335 30.82 -14.27 26.37
C ARG A 335 32.02 -14.81 25.58
N SER A 336 31.82 -15.25 24.35
CA SER A 336 32.96 -15.50 23.48
C SER A 336 32.61 -15.22 22.04
N PHE A 337 32.81 -13.97 21.60
CA PHE A 337 33.45 -13.68 20.32
C PHE A 337 34.09 -12.30 20.42
N SER A 338 35.41 -12.31 20.58
CA SER A 338 36.25 -11.19 20.20
C SER A 338 36.65 -11.41 18.74
N ASN A 339 36.39 -10.38 17.94
CA ASN A 339 37.01 -10.10 16.64
C ASN A 339 36.82 -11.13 15.51
N GLU A 340 35.65 -11.07 14.88
CA GLU A 340 35.56 -10.84 13.44
C GLU A 340 34.62 -9.65 13.24
N HIS A 341 34.79 -8.86 12.18
CA HIS A 341 33.92 -7.73 11.86
C HIS A 341 32.47 -8.23 11.70
N GLN A 342 31.73 -8.26 12.81
CA GLN A 342 30.33 -8.64 12.85
C GLN A 342 29.53 -7.51 12.21
N GLU A 343 29.38 -7.59 10.89
CA GLU A 343 28.15 -7.12 10.28
C GLU A 343 27.00 -7.73 11.10
N MET A 344 26.13 -6.85 11.59
CA MET A 344 25.03 -7.12 12.51
C MET A 344 24.43 -8.53 12.35
N ASN A 345 24.44 -9.34 13.42
CA ASN A 345 23.87 -10.68 13.43
C ASN A 345 22.46 -10.67 12.78
N GLU A 346 22.30 -11.51 11.74
CA GLU A 346 21.12 -11.59 10.87
C GLU A 346 19.81 -11.70 11.67
N TYR A 347 19.87 -12.37 12.83
CA TYR A 347 18.76 -12.45 13.76
C TYR A 347 18.29 -11.07 14.23
N TYR A 348 19.18 -10.20 14.71
CA TYR A 348 18.80 -8.86 15.19
C TYR A 348 18.33 -7.97 14.03
N LEU A 349 18.90 -8.12 12.84
CA LEU A 349 18.43 -7.44 11.63
C LEU A 349 16.99 -7.87 11.29
N ASN A 350 16.70 -9.16 11.31
CA ASN A 350 15.36 -9.69 11.03
C ASN A 350 14.35 -9.26 12.11
N GLN A 351 14.74 -9.26 13.40
CA GLN A 351 13.90 -8.72 14.47
C GLN A 351 13.62 -7.23 14.28
N MET A 352 14.63 -6.41 13.96
CA MET A 352 14.46 -4.98 13.70
C MET A 352 13.57 -4.73 12.47
N LYS A 353 13.71 -5.52 11.40
CA LYS A 353 12.81 -5.45 10.23
C LYS A 353 11.36 -5.73 10.61
N ILE A 354 11.12 -6.75 11.44
CA ILE A 354 9.77 -7.09 11.93
C ILE A 354 9.21 -5.92 12.76
N ILE A 355 9.99 -5.41 13.72
CA ILE A 355 9.57 -4.28 14.57
C ILE A 355 9.23 -3.05 13.70
N PHE A 356 10.09 -2.69 12.75
CA PHE A 356 9.86 -1.56 11.87
C PHE A 356 8.61 -1.74 11.00
N LYS A 357 8.40 -2.93 10.43
CA LYS A 357 7.19 -3.25 9.65
C LYS A 357 5.93 -3.11 10.50
N THR A 358 5.93 -3.65 11.72
CA THR A 358 4.78 -3.51 12.63
C THR A 358 4.49 -2.06 13.00
N GLN A 359 5.51 -1.19 13.10
CA GLN A 359 5.32 0.24 13.34
C GLN A 359 4.67 0.94 12.14
N ILE A 360 5.11 0.61 10.91
CA ILE A 360 4.49 1.14 9.68
C ILE A 360 3.02 0.71 9.57
N ASP A 361 2.71 -0.54 9.87
CA ASP A 361 1.35 -1.08 9.81
C ASP A 361 0.44 -0.39 10.84
N LYS A 362 0.95 -0.14 12.05
CA LYS A 362 0.26 0.67 13.07
C LYS A 362 -0.06 2.07 12.57
N TYR A 363 0.90 2.79 12.01
CA TYR A 363 0.68 4.15 11.50
C TYR A 363 -0.16 4.20 10.22
N SER A 364 -0.23 3.11 9.46
CA SER A 364 -1.10 2.99 8.29
C SER A 364 -2.56 2.73 8.69
N SER A 365 -2.77 1.99 9.78
CA SER A 365 -4.09 1.73 10.36
C SER A 365 -4.75 2.97 10.95
N GLU A 366 -3.97 4.00 11.31
CA GLU A 366 -4.46 5.31 11.77
C GLU A 366 -5.00 6.22 10.65
N GLY A 367 -5.10 5.74 9.40
CA GLY A 367 -5.67 6.50 8.28
C GLY A 367 -4.78 7.61 7.71
N LYS A 368 -3.48 7.62 8.04
CA LYS A 368 -2.50 8.60 7.53
C LYS A 368 -1.94 8.18 6.17
N ASN A 369 -1.58 9.16 5.34
CA ASN A 369 -0.93 8.92 4.05
C ASN A 369 0.39 8.13 4.24
N LYS A 370 0.69 7.17 3.35
CA LYS A 370 1.87 6.26 3.46
C LYS A 370 3.18 6.99 3.74
N ARG A 371 3.37 8.17 3.13
CA ARG A 371 4.54 9.04 3.37
C ARG A 371 4.64 9.52 4.82
N ILE A 372 3.52 9.91 5.42
CA ILE A 372 3.46 10.42 6.79
C ILE A 372 3.68 9.27 7.79
N SER A 373 3.10 8.10 7.50
CA SER A 373 3.28 6.89 8.32
C SER A 373 4.73 6.43 8.33
N LEU A 374 5.39 6.40 7.16
CA LEU A 374 6.82 6.11 7.05
C LEU A 374 7.67 7.14 7.81
N LYS A 375 7.39 8.44 7.61
CA LYS A 375 8.12 9.53 8.30
C LYS A 375 8.03 9.41 9.83
N ASN A 376 6.85 9.07 10.36
CA ASN A 376 6.66 8.91 11.80
C ASN A 376 7.39 7.66 12.33
N ALA A 377 7.32 6.53 11.62
CA ALA A 377 8.07 5.32 11.97
C ALA A 377 9.59 5.58 11.99
N ILE A 378 10.13 6.24 10.96
CA ILE A 378 11.54 6.63 10.89
C ILE A 378 11.89 7.55 12.06
N ASN A 379 11.09 8.59 12.33
CA ASN A 379 11.33 9.51 13.45
C ASN A 379 11.39 8.78 14.80
N ASP A 380 10.55 7.79 15.03
CA ASP A 380 10.57 7.03 16.28
C ASP A 380 11.78 6.10 16.38
N THR A 381 12.17 5.44 15.29
CA THR A 381 13.44 4.69 15.27
C THR A 381 14.64 5.60 15.52
N LEU A 382 14.65 6.80 14.93
CA LEU A 382 15.69 7.79 15.15
C LEU A 382 15.69 8.32 16.59
N LYS A 383 14.54 8.45 17.25
CA LYS A 383 14.50 8.80 18.68
C LYS A 383 15.13 7.71 19.54
N ILE A 384 14.84 6.44 19.26
CA ILE A 384 15.44 5.31 19.98
C ILE A 384 16.96 5.34 19.78
N VAL A 385 17.42 5.46 18.54
CA VAL A 385 18.84 5.52 18.21
C VAL A 385 19.53 6.73 18.85
N ASN A 386 18.93 7.92 18.77
CA ASN A 386 19.45 9.12 19.42
C ASN A 386 19.49 8.98 20.95
N SER A 387 18.54 8.28 21.56
CA SER A 387 18.54 8.03 23.01
C SER A 387 19.71 7.14 23.45
N ILE A 388 20.10 6.18 22.62
CA ILE A 388 21.27 5.31 22.84
C ILE A 388 22.54 6.17 22.81
N TYR A 389 22.69 7.03 21.80
CA TYR A 389 23.83 7.95 21.72
C TYR A 389 23.88 8.93 22.89
N SER A 390 22.74 9.52 23.28
CA SER A 390 22.70 10.43 24.43
C SER A 390 23.06 9.73 25.74
N SER A 391 22.65 8.47 25.91
CA SER A 391 22.99 7.67 27.09
C SER A 391 24.48 7.30 27.11
N TYR A 392 25.07 6.96 25.96
CA TYR A 392 26.49 6.64 25.85
C TYR A 392 27.38 7.87 26.08
N LEU A 393 27.00 9.01 25.50
CA LEU A 393 27.77 10.26 25.62
C LEU A 393 27.49 11.00 26.94
N GLY A 394 26.56 10.52 27.76
CA GLY A 394 26.16 11.18 29.02
C GLY A 394 25.56 12.57 28.82
N ILE A 395 25.07 12.89 27.61
CA ILE A 395 24.46 14.18 27.29
C ILE A 395 23.14 14.26 28.08
N ASN A 396 23.06 15.20 29.04
CA ASN A 396 22.03 15.39 30.07
C ASN A 396 22.30 14.76 31.45
N SER A 397 23.53 14.33 31.74
CA SER A 397 23.92 14.04 33.13
C SER A 397 24.11 15.37 33.87
N GLU A 398 23.37 15.61 34.95
CA GLU A 398 23.51 16.80 35.82
C GLU A 398 24.92 16.97 36.43
N ASN A 399 25.83 16.02 36.19
CA ASN A 399 27.20 15.98 36.68
C ASN A 399 28.11 17.06 36.06
N GLU A 400 27.86 17.53 34.83
CA GLU A 400 28.74 18.54 34.19
C GLU A 400 28.70 19.91 34.90
N VAL A 401 27.60 20.24 35.58
CA VAL A 401 27.47 21.49 36.34
C VAL A 401 28.18 21.39 37.70
N PHE A 402 28.20 20.20 38.31
CA PHE A 402 28.85 19.96 39.59
C PHE A 402 30.37 19.81 39.48
N ASP A 403 30.87 19.25 38.38
CA ASP A 403 32.31 19.07 38.16
C ASP A 403 33.05 20.39 37.83
N GLN A 404 32.35 21.40 37.30
CA GLN A 404 32.90 22.74 37.06
C GLN A 404 33.19 23.53 38.35
N LEU A 405 32.61 23.13 39.49
CA LEU A 405 32.73 23.83 40.77
C LEU A 405 33.92 23.35 41.63
N ILE A 406 34.68 22.33 41.20
CA ILE A 406 35.73 21.70 42.02
C ILE A 406 37.14 21.94 41.44
N LYS A 407 37.92 22.77 42.17
CA LYS A 407 39.40 23.03 42.17
C LYS A 407 40.17 23.13 40.82
N PRO A 408 41.11 24.10 40.70
CA PRO A 408 41.80 24.46 39.45
C PRO A 408 42.65 23.35 38.78
N ASP A 409 43.11 22.34 39.51
CA ASP A 409 43.95 21.25 38.97
C ASP A 409 43.22 20.24 38.08
N ARG A 410 41.88 20.23 38.07
CA ARG A 410 41.08 19.34 37.20
C ARG A 410 40.80 19.90 35.81
N LYS A 411 41.17 21.16 35.52
CA LYS A 411 40.87 21.81 34.23
C LYS A 411 41.45 21.08 33.02
N LYS A 412 42.64 20.48 33.15
CA LYS A 412 43.29 19.75 32.06
C LYS A 412 42.56 18.43 31.75
N VAL A 413 42.20 17.67 32.78
CA VAL A 413 41.44 16.41 32.64
C VAL A 413 40.04 16.69 32.07
N MET A 414 39.37 17.74 32.55
CA MET A 414 38.07 18.17 32.03
C MET A 414 38.15 18.62 30.56
N LEU A 415 39.25 19.26 30.16
CA LEU A 415 39.49 19.65 28.77
C LEU A 415 39.72 18.42 27.88
N ASP A 416 40.47 17.43 28.35
CA ASP A 416 40.72 16.18 27.64
C ASP A 416 39.41 15.37 27.47
N GLU A 417 38.61 15.22 28.52
CA GLU A 417 37.29 14.57 28.46
C GLU A 417 36.31 15.30 27.53
N SER A 418 36.30 16.64 27.58
CA SER A 418 35.48 17.46 26.68
C SER A 418 35.94 17.35 25.23
N MET A 419 37.26 17.26 24.99
CA MET A 419 37.84 17.05 23.66
C MET A 419 37.50 15.66 23.11
N GLU A 420 37.49 14.62 23.94
CA GLU A 420 37.05 13.28 23.55
C GLU A 420 35.57 13.25 23.19
N LYS A 421 34.70 13.82 24.04
CA LYS A 421 33.28 13.99 23.73
C LYS A 421 33.07 14.77 22.43
N TYR A 422 33.80 15.86 22.22
CA TYR A 422 33.75 16.63 20.98
C TYR A 422 34.15 15.79 19.75
N LYS A 423 35.24 15.01 19.82
CA LYS A 423 35.68 14.12 18.74
C LYS A 423 34.61 13.07 18.41
N LEU A 424 33.99 12.47 19.42
CA LEU A 424 32.91 11.48 19.25
C LEU A 424 31.66 12.10 18.61
N VAL A 425 31.25 13.29 19.07
CA VAL A 425 30.12 14.03 18.48
C VAL A 425 30.42 14.44 17.04
N LYS A 426 31.66 14.86 16.75
CA LYS A 426 32.11 15.18 15.39
C LYS A 426 32.03 13.95 14.48
N ALA A 427 32.50 12.79 14.92
CA ALA A 427 32.38 11.53 14.18
C ALA A 427 30.91 11.13 13.95
N LEU A 428 30.05 11.29 14.96
CA LEU A 428 28.60 11.04 14.83
C LEU A 428 27.96 11.97 13.79
N ARG A 429 28.36 13.25 13.75
CA ARG A 429 27.89 14.20 12.74
C ARG A 429 28.33 13.77 11.34
N GLU A 430 29.60 13.43 11.16
CA GLU A 430 30.14 12.97 9.88
C GLU A 430 29.42 11.71 9.36
N ALA A 431 29.10 10.76 10.25
CA ALA A 431 28.30 9.59 9.90
C ALA A 431 26.88 9.95 9.44
N LYS A 432 26.21 10.89 10.13
CA LYS A 432 24.87 11.38 9.73
C LYS A 432 24.90 12.15 8.41
N GLU A 433 25.94 12.93 8.16
CA GLU A 433 26.13 13.62 6.88
C GLU A 433 26.31 12.61 5.72
N LYS A 434 27.03 11.51 5.97
CA LYS A 434 27.17 10.43 4.98
C LYS A 434 25.82 9.76 4.67
N ASP A 435 25.05 9.39 5.69
CA ASP A 435 23.71 8.82 5.53
C ASP A 435 22.75 9.77 4.78
N LEU A 436 22.82 11.07 5.07
CA LEU A 436 22.07 12.09 4.34
C LEU A 436 22.45 12.16 2.85
N ARG A 437 23.74 12.01 2.52
CA ARG A 437 24.18 11.96 1.12
C ARG A 437 23.67 10.71 0.41
N GLU A 438 23.78 9.54 1.04
CA GLU A 438 23.30 8.27 0.45
C GLU A 438 21.78 8.30 0.19
N THR A 439 21.01 8.85 1.15
CA THR A 439 19.56 9.01 0.98
C THR A 439 19.19 10.01 -0.10
N TYR A 440 19.93 11.12 -0.22
CA TYR A 440 19.74 12.09 -1.30
C TYR A 440 20.07 11.50 -2.68
N GLU A 441 21.15 10.73 -2.80
CA GLU A 441 21.48 10.02 -4.04
C GLU A 441 20.39 9.02 -4.46
N LEU A 442 19.81 8.31 -3.49
CA LEU A 442 18.68 7.41 -3.76
C LEU A 442 17.46 8.18 -4.25
N GLU A 443 17.13 9.33 -3.65
CA GLU A 443 16.03 10.20 -4.10
C GLU A 443 16.25 10.65 -5.56
N LEU A 444 17.45 11.13 -5.88
CA LEU A 444 17.80 11.54 -7.25
C LEU A 444 17.68 10.39 -8.26
N ARG A 445 18.09 9.17 -7.89
CA ARG A 445 17.92 7.98 -8.75
C ARG A 445 16.44 7.73 -9.06
N TRP A 446 15.59 7.76 -8.04
CA TRP A 446 14.15 7.55 -8.23
C TRP A 446 13.48 8.69 -8.99
N GLN A 447 13.92 9.93 -8.78
CA GLN A 447 13.43 11.08 -9.55
C GLN A 447 13.71 10.91 -11.05
N LYS A 448 14.92 10.51 -11.43
CA LYS A 448 15.28 10.23 -12.83
C LYS A 448 14.40 9.14 -13.44
N ILE A 449 14.17 8.04 -12.72
CA ILE A 449 13.31 6.95 -13.17
C ILE A 449 11.86 7.44 -13.36
N VAL A 450 11.35 8.29 -12.47
CA VAL A 450 10.02 8.88 -12.61
C VAL A 450 9.94 9.80 -13.81
N GLU A 451 10.94 10.64 -14.05
CA GLU A 451 11.02 11.51 -15.23
C GLU A 451 11.04 10.69 -16.53
N GLU A 452 11.87 9.65 -16.61
CA GLU A 452 11.90 8.71 -17.74
C GLU A 452 10.52 8.08 -17.99
N LYS A 453 9.88 7.53 -16.95
CA LYS A 453 8.56 6.92 -17.08
C LYS A 453 7.46 7.91 -17.44
N SER A 454 7.56 9.15 -16.98
CA SER A 454 6.61 10.21 -17.34
C SER A 454 6.74 10.60 -18.82
N ASN A 455 7.98 10.63 -19.33
CA ASN A 455 8.26 10.91 -20.73
C ASN A 455 7.77 9.75 -21.62
N ASP A 456 8.01 8.50 -21.22
CA ASP A 456 7.48 7.30 -21.90
C ASP A 456 5.94 7.39 -22.04
N LEU A 457 5.25 7.69 -20.94
CA LEU A 457 3.79 7.84 -20.92
C LEU A 457 3.31 9.00 -21.81
N HIS A 458 4.05 10.11 -21.83
CA HIS A 458 3.70 11.27 -22.66
C HIS A 458 3.88 10.96 -24.16
N LEU A 459 4.92 10.21 -24.53
CA LEU A 459 5.12 9.73 -25.90
C LEU A 459 4.00 8.79 -26.33
N GLU A 460 3.63 7.84 -25.48
CA GLU A 460 2.51 6.92 -25.75
C GLU A 460 1.19 7.67 -25.97
N ASN A 461 0.88 8.66 -25.12
CA ASN A 461 -0.31 9.50 -25.27
C ASN A 461 -0.29 10.33 -26.56
N LEU A 462 0.88 10.85 -26.97
CA LEU A 462 1.04 11.56 -28.23
C LEU A 462 0.82 10.65 -29.44
N GLU A 463 1.31 9.41 -29.40
CA GLU A 463 1.06 8.41 -30.43
C GLU A 463 -0.43 8.06 -30.54
N LEU A 464 -1.10 7.86 -29.40
CA LEU A 464 -2.54 7.62 -29.37
C LEU A 464 -3.33 8.81 -29.95
N SER A 465 -2.91 10.04 -29.67
CA SER A 465 -3.50 11.25 -30.25
C SER A 465 -3.28 11.32 -31.76
N LYS A 466 -2.05 11.08 -32.24
CA LYS A 466 -1.73 10.99 -33.68
C LYS A 466 -2.54 9.91 -34.39
N LYS A 467 -2.70 8.73 -33.79
CA LYS A 467 -3.56 7.64 -34.29
C LYS A 467 -5.05 8.05 -34.37
N LYS A 468 -5.54 8.86 -33.43
CA LYS A 468 -6.90 9.41 -33.49
C LYS A 468 -7.08 10.45 -34.60
N ILE A 469 -6.09 11.33 -34.78
CA ILE A 469 -6.11 12.38 -35.81
C ILE A 469 -6.04 11.76 -37.21
N THR A 470 -5.13 10.80 -37.43
CA THR A 470 -5.02 10.06 -38.71
C THR A 470 -6.33 9.36 -39.06
N LYS A 471 -6.96 8.65 -38.10
CA LYS A 471 -8.30 8.06 -38.32
C LYS A 471 -9.39 9.08 -38.63
N LYS A 472 -9.32 10.30 -38.08
CA LYS A 472 -10.26 11.39 -38.44
C LYS A 472 -10.00 11.90 -39.85
N LEU A 473 -8.75 12.16 -40.20
CA LEU A 473 -8.36 12.58 -41.55
C LEU A 473 -8.72 11.53 -42.60
N GLU A 474 -8.52 10.25 -42.33
CA GLU A 474 -8.93 9.16 -43.23
C GLU A 474 -10.45 9.15 -43.48
N LYS A 475 -11.25 9.42 -42.43
CA LYS A 475 -12.71 9.56 -42.58
C LYS A 475 -13.07 10.78 -43.43
N GLU A 476 -12.49 11.93 -43.15
CA GLU A 476 -12.73 13.17 -43.92
C GLU A 476 -12.32 13.02 -45.39
N VAL A 477 -11.17 12.40 -45.67
CA VAL A 477 -10.70 12.11 -47.03
C VAL A 477 -11.65 11.16 -47.75
N ASN A 478 -12.16 10.13 -47.08
CA ASN A 478 -13.13 9.20 -47.67
C ASN A 478 -14.48 9.88 -47.93
N ASP A 479 -14.94 10.75 -47.04
CA ASP A 479 -16.17 11.52 -47.25
C ASP A 479 -16.00 12.52 -48.40
N PHE A 480 -14.82 13.15 -48.53
CA PHE A 480 -14.49 14.02 -49.65
C PHE A 480 -14.42 13.27 -50.99
N LYS A 481 -13.85 12.06 -51.01
CA LYS A 481 -13.86 11.17 -52.19
C LYS A 481 -15.28 10.83 -52.63
N LYS A 482 -16.14 10.42 -51.69
CA LYS A 482 -17.57 10.16 -51.97
C LYS A 482 -18.29 11.40 -52.51
N TYR A 483 -18.01 12.57 -51.95
CA TYR A 483 -18.58 13.83 -52.42
C TYR A 483 -18.12 14.16 -53.85
N LYS A 484 -16.83 13.97 -54.14
CA LYS A 484 -16.25 14.19 -55.48
C LYS A 484 -16.86 13.24 -56.52
N GLU A 485 -17.02 11.97 -56.19
CA GLU A 485 -17.72 10.98 -57.06
C GLU A 485 -19.16 11.42 -57.36
N LYS A 486 -19.92 11.83 -56.33
CA LYS A 486 -21.28 12.37 -56.53
C LYS A 486 -21.31 13.59 -57.45
N ARG A 487 -20.34 14.51 -57.35
CA ARG A 487 -20.25 15.67 -58.26
C ARG A 487 -19.84 15.28 -59.68
N ILE A 488 -18.96 14.29 -59.84
CA ILE A 488 -18.59 13.74 -61.15
C ILE A 488 -19.82 13.11 -61.82
N ASP A 489 -20.62 12.35 -61.08
CA ASP A 489 -21.85 11.77 -61.62
C ASP A 489 -22.90 12.83 -61.98
N GLN A 490 -23.05 13.88 -61.17
CA GLN A 490 -23.91 15.02 -61.50
C GLN A 490 -23.43 15.72 -62.78
N THR A 491 -22.13 15.96 -62.93
CA THR A 491 -21.58 16.61 -64.14
C THR A 491 -21.68 15.70 -65.36
N LYS A 492 -21.51 14.38 -65.23
CA LYS A 492 -21.79 13.43 -66.31
C LYS A 492 -23.24 13.49 -66.76
N LYS A 493 -24.21 13.50 -65.82
CA LYS A 493 -25.64 13.64 -66.14
C LYS A 493 -25.95 14.96 -66.86
N ILE A 494 -25.36 16.07 -66.40
CA ILE A 494 -25.52 17.37 -67.07
C ILE A 494 -24.91 17.35 -68.48
N LYS A 495 -23.72 16.77 -68.65
CA LYS A 495 -23.08 16.60 -69.96
C LYS A 495 -23.93 15.73 -70.89
N GLU A 496 -24.49 14.61 -70.42
CA GLU A 496 -25.40 13.79 -71.22
C GLU A 496 -26.67 14.54 -71.61
N GLN A 497 -27.26 15.33 -70.71
CA GLN A 497 -28.40 16.20 -71.03
C GLN A 497 -28.03 17.25 -72.07
N ALA A 498 -26.86 17.88 -71.95
CA ALA A 498 -26.37 18.86 -72.94
C ALA A 498 -26.09 18.20 -74.30
N ILE A 499 -25.50 17.00 -74.33
CA ILE A 499 -25.30 16.23 -75.56
C ILE A 499 -26.64 15.87 -76.21
N ARG A 500 -27.66 15.50 -75.44
CA ARG A 500 -29.02 15.27 -75.96
C ARG A 500 -29.59 16.54 -76.59
N LYS A 501 -29.53 17.67 -75.88
CA LYS A 501 -29.98 18.98 -76.41
C LYS A 501 -29.23 19.36 -77.69
N HIS A 502 -27.91 19.26 -77.72
CA HIS A 502 -27.13 19.55 -78.93
C HIS A 502 -27.41 18.57 -80.07
N LYS A 503 -27.73 17.30 -79.78
CA LYS A 503 -28.12 16.33 -80.80
C LYS A 503 -29.50 16.67 -81.39
N ASP A 504 -30.43 17.15 -80.57
CA ASP A 504 -31.73 17.61 -81.02
C ASP A 504 -31.59 18.92 -81.83
N GLU A 505 -30.76 19.87 -81.37
CA GLU A 505 -30.41 21.08 -82.14
C GLU A 505 -29.72 20.76 -83.48
N LEU A 506 -28.83 19.76 -83.50
CA LEU A 506 -28.18 19.29 -84.73
C LEU A 506 -29.19 18.68 -85.71
N LYS A 507 -30.17 17.90 -85.23
CA LYS A 507 -31.26 17.40 -86.07
C LYS A 507 -32.10 18.55 -86.63
N ASP A 508 -32.48 19.51 -85.79
CA ASP A 508 -33.20 20.71 -86.23
C ASP A 508 -32.39 21.53 -87.25
N PHE A 509 -31.07 21.60 -87.07
CA PHE A 509 -30.18 22.30 -87.98
C PHE A 509 -29.97 21.54 -89.29
N GLU A 510 -29.87 20.22 -89.26
CA GLU A 510 -29.83 19.34 -90.45
C GLU A 510 -31.12 19.44 -91.26
N GLU A 511 -32.29 19.46 -90.61
CA GLU A 511 -33.56 19.69 -91.29
C GLU A 511 -33.62 21.08 -91.94
N LYS A 512 -33.17 22.12 -91.22
CA LYS A 512 -33.06 23.48 -91.77
C LYS A 512 -32.06 23.57 -92.92
N LEU A 513 -30.93 22.85 -92.84
CA LEU A 513 -29.93 22.78 -93.91
C LEU A 513 -30.47 22.03 -95.12
N LYS A 514 -31.15 20.88 -94.94
CA LYS A 514 -31.82 20.14 -96.02
C LYS A 514 -32.85 21.03 -96.71
N PHE A 515 -33.67 21.74 -95.94
CA PHE A 515 -34.65 22.68 -96.48
C PHE A 515 -33.99 23.84 -97.25
N LYS A 516 -32.90 24.41 -96.72
CA LYS A 516 -32.12 25.46 -97.41
C LYS A 516 -31.43 24.93 -98.67
N TYR A 517 -30.88 23.72 -98.64
CA TYR A 517 -30.21 23.08 -99.76
C TYR A 517 -31.19 22.74 -100.87
N GLN A 518 -32.38 22.22 -100.55
CA GLN A 518 -33.46 22.05 -101.52
C GLN A 518 -33.86 23.38 -102.17
N LYS A 519 -34.06 24.44 -101.36
CA LYS A 519 -34.32 25.79 -101.90
C LYS A 519 -33.17 26.33 -102.75
N GLN A 520 -31.92 26.07 -102.41
CA GLN A 520 -30.76 26.50 -103.19
C GLN A 520 -30.62 25.70 -104.48
N GLN A 521 -30.85 24.38 -104.47
CA GLN A 521 -30.86 23.58 -105.70
C GLN A 521 -31.96 24.03 -106.64
N GLU A 522 -33.16 24.34 -106.15
CA GLU A 522 -34.22 24.93 -106.98
C GLU A 522 -33.80 26.27 -107.56
N LYS A 523 -33.15 27.14 -106.77
CA LYS A 523 -32.62 28.42 -107.25
C LYS A 523 -31.48 28.24 -108.26
N ILE A 524 -30.57 27.31 -108.06
CA ILE A 524 -29.46 27.02 -108.99
C ILE A 524 -30.01 26.45 -110.29
N LYS A 525 -30.96 25.50 -110.25
CA LYS A 525 -31.64 25.01 -111.45
C LYS A 525 -32.31 26.14 -112.24
N LYS A 526 -32.99 27.07 -111.54
CA LYS A 526 -33.56 28.27 -112.18
C LYS A 526 -32.49 29.20 -112.77
N VAL A 527 -31.40 29.45 -112.05
CA VAL A 527 -30.31 30.32 -112.50
C VAL A 527 -29.48 29.69 -113.63
N GLU A 528 -29.27 28.37 -113.64
CA GLU A 528 -28.62 27.66 -114.74
C GLU A 528 -29.48 27.66 -115.99
N GLN A 529 -30.79 27.43 -115.86
CA GLN A 529 -31.73 27.61 -116.97
C GLN A 529 -31.67 29.06 -117.52
N GLU A 530 -31.65 30.07 -116.65
CA GLU A 530 -31.49 31.47 -117.06
C GLU A 530 -30.12 31.79 -117.66
N LYS A 531 -29.02 31.22 -117.13
CA LYS A 531 -27.67 31.44 -117.65
C LYS A 531 -27.49 30.76 -119.00
N LEU A 532 -28.05 29.58 -119.21
CA LEU A 532 -28.08 28.91 -120.52
C LEU A 532 -28.83 29.76 -121.55
N LEU A 533 -29.95 30.37 -121.17
CA LEU A 533 -30.66 31.34 -122.01
C LEU A 533 -29.81 32.59 -122.27
N LYS A 534 -29.21 33.20 -121.24
CA LYS A 534 -28.38 34.41 -121.36
C LYS A 534 -27.05 34.18 -122.10
N ILE A 535 -26.45 32.99 -122.05
CA ILE A 535 -25.27 32.62 -122.84
C ILE A 535 -25.67 32.43 -124.30
N LYS A 536 -26.79 31.74 -124.57
CA LYS A 536 -27.36 31.69 -125.93
C LYS A 536 -27.64 33.08 -126.48
N GLU A 537 -28.11 34.02 -125.66
CA GLU A 537 -28.30 35.43 -126.05
C GLU A 537 -27.00 36.22 -126.19
N LYS A 538 -26.01 36.02 -125.32
CA LYS A 538 -24.71 36.71 -125.41
C LYS A 538 -23.90 36.24 -126.61
N LEU A 539 -23.93 34.95 -126.96
CA LEU A 539 -23.36 34.44 -128.21
C LEU A 539 -24.03 35.09 -129.44
N LYS A 540 -25.36 35.32 -129.39
CA LYS A 540 -26.06 36.13 -130.42
C LYS A 540 -25.59 37.60 -130.41
N LYS A 541 -25.37 38.21 -129.24
CA LYS A 541 -24.94 39.61 -129.10
C LYS A 541 -23.46 39.85 -129.41
N GLU A 542 -22.55 38.90 -129.21
CA GLU A 542 -21.17 39.00 -129.67
C GLU A 542 -21.07 38.88 -131.19
N LYS A 543 -21.85 37.97 -131.80
CA LYS A 543 -22.05 37.97 -133.26
C LYS A 543 -22.56 39.32 -133.77
N MET A 544 -23.36 40.05 -132.98
CA MET A 544 -23.81 41.42 -133.31
C MET A 544 -22.76 42.51 -132.99
N LYS A 545 -21.91 42.36 -131.98
CA LYS A 545 -20.85 43.34 -131.65
C LYS A 545 -19.67 43.28 -132.61
N LEU A 546 -19.37 42.11 -133.18
CA LEU A 546 -18.47 42.01 -134.34
C LEU A 546 -18.96 42.93 -135.48
N LYS A 547 -20.28 43.02 -135.71
CA LYS A 547 -20.88 43.99 -136.65
C LYS A 547 -20.73 45.46 -136.20
N LEU A 548 -20.71 45.73 -134.89
CA LEU A 548 -20.53 47.09 -134.33
C LEU A 548 -19.06 47.57 -134.36
N GLN A 549 -18.08 46.66 -134.33
CA GLN A 549 -16.67 47.00 -134.55
C GLN A 549 -16.43 47.53 -135.97
N GLU A 550 -17.14 47.00 -136.97
CA GLU A 550 -17.14 47.54 -138.33
C GLU A 550 -17.78 48.94 -138.38
N GLN A 551 -18.90 49.16 -137.69
CA GLN A 551 -19.58 50.46 -137.68
C GLN A 551 -18.86 51.57 -136.91
N LYS A 552 -18.07 51.26 -135.88
CA LYS A 552 -17.26 52.28 -135.17
C LYS A 552 -16.01 52.71 -135.93
N LYS A 553 -15.54 51.94 -136.91
CA LYS A 553 -14.55 52.47 -137.87
C LYS A 553 -15.12 53.70 -138.62
N LEU A 554 -16.44 53.76 -138.85
CA LEU A 554 -17.13 54.90 -139.47
C LEU A 554 -17.25 56.14 -138.55
N ALA A 555 -17.38 55.96 -137.23
CA ALA A 555 -17.51 57.09 -136.30
C ALA A 555 -16.25 57.98 -136.23
N LYS A 556 -15.07 57.45 -136.55
CA LYS A 556 -13.82 58.24 -136.60
C LYS A 556 -13.78 59.27 -137.74
N GLU A 557 -14.66 59.18 -138.73
CA GLU A 557 -14.75 60.17 -139.82
C GLU A 557 -15.67 61.35 -139.48
N LYS A 558 -16.76 61.11 -138.74
CA LYS A 558 -17.77 62.15 -138.48
C LYS A 558 -17.31 63.19 -137.43
N ASP A 559 -16.50 62.81 -136.44
CA ASP A 559 -15.97 63.75 -135.44
C ASP A 559 -14.94 64.74 -136.01
N LYS A 560 -14.31 64.44 -137.15
CA LYS A 560 -13.46 65.40 -137.87
C LYS A 560 -14.25 66.59 -138.45
N GLN A 561 -15.57 66.45 -138.67
CA GLN A 561 -16.39 67.47 -139.30
C GLN A 561 -17.04 68.46 -138.32
N ALA A 562 -17.24 68.10 -137.05
CA ALA A 562 -17.91 69.00 -136.09
C ALA A 562 -16.97 69.98 -135.38
N THR A 563 -15.67 69.67 -135.27
CA THR A 563 -14.58 70.59 -134.86
C THR A 563 -14.48 71.86 -135.71
N ILE A 564 -15.24 71.95 -136.81
CA ILE A 564 -15.43 73.16 -137.62
C ILE A 564 -16.46 74.12 -136.98
N ASN A 565 -17.44 73.62 -136.21
CA ASN A 565 -18.51 74.43 -135.59
C ASN A 565 -18.09 75.14 -134.29
N GLU A 566 -16.99 74.72 -133.65
CA GLU A 566 -16.40 75.42 -132.49
C GLU A 566 -15.79 76.80 -132.83
N ARG A 567 -15.76 77.18 -134.11
CA ARG A 567 -15.32 78.53 -134.57
C ARG A 567 -16.44 79.58 -134.66
N LYS A 568 -17.73 79.25 -134.40
CA LYS A 568 -18.88 80.18 -134.63
C LYS A 568 -19.49 80.86 -133.39
N LYS A 569 -18.93 80.71 -132.19
CA LYS A 569 -19.29 81.48 -130.98
C LYS A 569 -17.99 82.02 -130.35
N MET A 570 -17.31 83.05 -130.84
CA MET A 570 -17.78 84.44 -131.05
C MET A 570 -18.65 84.98 -129.90
N LYS A 571 -18.15 84.83 -128.66
CA LYS A 571 -18.50 85.64 -127.48
C LYS A 571 -17.25 85.84 -126.61
N LEU A 572 -16.32 86.63 -127.14
CA LEU A 572 -15.11 87.11 -126.49
C LEU A 572 -15.03 88.64 -126.66
N GLU A 573 -16.14 89.30 -126.32
CA GLU A 573 -16.17 90.49 -125.43
C GLU A 573 -15.95 89.92 -124.02
N GLU A 574 -15.06 90.37 -123.13
CA GLU A 574 -14.41 91.66 -122.95
C GLU A 574 -13.11 91.47 -122.17
N LYS A 575 -12.05 92.12 -122.64
CA LYS A 575 -10.93 92.59 -121.82
C LYS A 575 -10.78 94.08 -122.17
N TYR A 576 -11.41 94.98 -121.42
CA TYR A 576 -10.90 96.32 -121.07
C TYR A 576 -11.76 96.99 -119.97
N ASN A 577 -11.17 97.04 -118.75
CA ASN A 577 -11.13 98.20 -117.81
C ASN A 577 -12.34 98.53 -116.88
N PRO A 578 -12.16 99.30 -115.77
CA PRO A 578 -11.61 98.85 -114.47
C PRO A 578 -12.38 99.38 -113.21
N LYS A 579 -11.86 99.01 -112.01
CA LYS A 579 -12.07 99.56 -110.64
C LYS A 579 -13.31 99.12 -109.85
N GLY A 580 -13.07 98.79 -108.57
CA GLY A 580 -14.07 98.56 -107.52
C GLY A 580 -13.56 97.58 -106.49
#